data_AF-A0A7J9AVY4-F1
#
_entry.id   AF-A0A7J9AVY4-F1
#
_cell.length_a   1.000
_cell.length_b   1.000
_cell.length_c   1.000
_cell.angle_alpha   90.00
_cell.angle_beta   90.00
_cell.angle_gamma   90.00
#
_symmetry.space_group_name_H-M   'P 1'
#
loop_
_entity.id
_entity.type
_entity.pdbx_description
1 polymer ?
#
loop_
_entity_poly.entity_id
_entity_poly.type
_entity_poly.pdbx_seq_one_letter_code
_entity_poly.pdbx_strand_id
1 'polypeptide(L)'
;MSIKSAISLTLIGSVLLMMLLSGIDARGIAIYWGQNGNEGTLAETCATGNYDFVNIAFLPTFGNGQTPMINLAGHCDHYTNGCTGLSSDIKSCQAKGIKVMLSLGGGAGSYYLISSKDARQVATYLWNNFLGGQSASRPFGDAALDGIDFDIEGGTNQHWGDLARNLSRYSKNGDIKNLEDAWKQWTTDVNATLIFLGLPASPEAAGSGFIPVSDLTSQVLPAIKVL
;
A
#
# COMPACT_ATOMS: atom_id res chain seq x y z
N MET A 1 61.33 17.19 7.26
CA MET A 1 60.40 17.94 6.39
C MET A 1 58.99 17.52 6.77
N SER A 2 58.24 18.36 7.49
CA SER A 2 56.91 18.04 8.02
C SER A 2 55.85 18.53 7.05
N ILE A 3 55.04 17.62 6.50
CA ILE A 3 53.91 17.95 5.65
C ILE A 3 52.69 18.13 6.57
N LYS A 4 52.29 19.39 6.81
CA LYS A 4 51.02 19.70 7.46
C LYS A 4 49.91 19.55 6.43
N SER A 5 49.06 18.54 6.60
CA SER A 5 47.85 18.36 5.79
C SER A 5 46.84 19.46 6.14
N ALA A 6 46.61 20.38 5.21
CA ALA A 6 45.53 21.36 5.31
C ALA A 6 44.26 20.75 4.73
N ILE A 7 43.52 20.02 5.56
CA ILE A 7 42.15 19.61 5.22
C ILE A 7 41.31 20.90 5.23
N SER A 8 40.88 21.32 4.04
CA SER A 8 40.11 22.55 3.85
C SER A 8 38.79 22.49 4.62
N LEU A 9 38.57 23.42 5.55
CA LEU A 9 37.32 23.54 6.33
C LEU A 9 36.07 23.63 5.45
N THR A 10 36.22 24.11 4.20
CA THR A 10 35.12 24.21 3.23
C THR A 10 34.58 22.86 2.77
N LEU A 11 35.39 21.80 2.79
CA LEU A 11 34.99 20.46 2.35
C LEU A 11 34.20 19.71 3.44
N ILE A 12 34.45 20.02 4.72
CA ILE A 12 33.74 19.41 5.86
C ILE A 12 32.33 20.03 5.99
N GLY A 13 32.21 21.35 5.77
CA GLY A 13 30.92 22.05 5.84
C GLY A 13 29.92 21.63 4.76
N SER A 14 30.38 21.33 3.53
CA SER A 14 29.52 20.90 2.43
C SER A 14 29.08 19.43 2.55
N VAL A 15 29.89 18.56 3.15
CA VAL A 15 29.49 17.18 3.45
C VAL A 15 28.46 17.13 4.59
N LEU A 16 28.59 17.98 5.61
CA LEU A 16 27.58 18.09 6.68
C LEU A 16 26.25 18.70 6.19
N LEU A 17 26.27 19.61 5.22
CA LEU A 17 25.04 20.20 4.66
C LEU A 17 24.26 19.24 3.76
N MET A 18 24.92 18.27 3.09
CA MET A 18 24.22 17.23 2.34
C MET A 18 23.61 16.14 3.24
N MET A 19 24.21 15.84 4.41
CA MET A 19 23.61 14.91 5.38
C MET A 19 22.35 15.47 6.05
N LEU A 20 22.12 16.79 5.98
CA LEU A 20 20.92 17.44 6.52
C LEU A 20 19.71 17.44 5.57
N LEU A 21 19.83 16.90 4.34
CA LEU A 21 18.75 16.87 3.36
C LEU A 21 18.12 15.48 3.14
N SER A 22 18.65 14.43 3.75
CA SER A 22 17.96 13.15 3.87
C SER A 22 17.18 13.12 5.18
N GLY A 23 16.25 14.07 5.35
CA GLY A 23 15.19 13.91 6.32
C GLY A 23 14.24 12.83 5.79
N ILE A 24 14.01 11.75 6.55
CA ILE A 24 12.77 10.99 6.40
C ILE A 24 11.66 11.96 6.81
N ASP A 25 11.14 12.73 5.85
CA ASP A 25 9.89 13.43 6.02
C ASP A 25 8.86 12.38 6.44
N ALA A 26 8.23 12.58 7.61
CA ALA A 26 7.14 11.74 8.05
C ALA A 26 5.99 11.93 7.05
N ARG A 27 5.95 11.08 6.02
CA ARG A 27 5.17 11.26 4.80
C ARG A 27 3.71 10.81 4.90
N GLY A 28 3.18 10.72 6.12
CA GLY A 28 1.77 10.49 6.37
C GLY A 28 1.43 9.27 7.21
N ILE A 29 0.15 9.15 7.54
CA ILE A 29 -0.42 7.98 8.21
C ILE A 29 -1.21 7.16 7.18
N ALA A 30 -0.95 5.86 7.15
CA ALA A 30 -1.77 4.88 6.44
C ALA A 30 -2.70 4.17 7.42
N ILE A 31 -3.95 3.97 7.05
CA ILE A 31 -4.94 3.27 7.89
C ILE A 31 -5.65 2.17 7.10
N TYR A 32 -5.96 1.06 7.77
CA TYR A 32 -6.86 0.03 7.25
C TYR A 32 -8.30 0.35 7.62
N TRP A 33 -9.21 0.21 6.66
CA TRP A 33 -10.65 0.45 6.83
C TRP A 33 -11.43 -0.69 6.17
N GLY A 34 -12.54 -1.12 6.78
CA GLY A 34 -13.51 -2.01 6.16
C GLY A 34 -13.83 -3.29 6.95
N GLN A 35 -13.18 -3.54 8.09
CA GLN A 35 -13.36 -4.77 8.87
C GLN A 35 -14.26 -4.61 10.10
N ASN A 36 -14.83 -3.43 10.33
CA ASN A 36 -15.83 -3.24 11.37
C ASN A 36 -16.89 -2.23 10.90
N GLY A 37 -18.15 -2.68 10.75
CA GLY A 37 -19.26 -1.84 10.28
C GLY A 37 -19.56 -0.62 11.18
N ASN A 38 -18.96 -0.53 12.37
CA ASN A 38 -19.09 0.60 13.30
C ASN A 38 -17.89 1.57 13.25
N GLU A 39 -16.93 1.39 12.34
CA GLU A 39 -15.73 2.25 12.22
C GLU A 39 -15.97 3.57 11.46
N GLY A 40 -17.22 3.84 11.10
CA GLY A 40 -17.62 4.96 10.25
C GLY A 40 -17.47 4.65 8.76
N THR A 41 -18.06 5.51 7.93
CA THR A 41 -17.95 5.42 6.46
C THR A 41 -16.55 5.77 5.98
N LEU A 42 -16.19 5.30 4.78
CA LEU A 42 -14.90 5.64 4.17
C LEU A 42 -14.76 7.16 3.98
N ALA A 43 -15.85 7.85 3.59
CA ALA A 43 -15.86 9.31 3.49
C ALA A 43 -15.58 10.00 4.83
N GLU A 44 -16.16 9.53 5.94
CA GLU A 44 -15.89 10.06 7.28
C GLU A 44 -14.43 9.82 7.70
N THR A 45 -13.89 8.62 7.47
CA THR A 45 -12.47 8.31 7.72
C THR A 45 -11.55 9.30 7.00
N CYS A 46 -11.80 9.55 5.72
CA CYS A 46 -11.04 10.50 4.90
C CYS A 46 -11.27 11.96 5.30
N ALA A 47 -12.44 12.30 5.87
CA ALA A 47 -12.75 13.65 6.32
C ALA A 47 -12.02 14.05 7.61
N THR A 48 -11.44 13.07 8.34
CA THR A 48 -10.67 13.36 9.57
C THR A 48 -9.43 14.21 9.33
N GLY A 49 -8.85 14.16 8.12
CA GLY A 49 -7.59 14.84 7.79
C GLY A 49 -6.36 14.19 8.40
N ASN A 50 -6.48 13.00 8.98
CA ASN A 50 -5.38 12.30 9.66
C ASN A 50 -4.57 11.38 8.73
N TYR A 51 -5.12 11.01 7.58
CA TYR A 51 -4.60 9.92 6.75
C TYR A 51 -4.24 10.40 5.35
N ASP A 52 -3.08 9.96 4.87
CA ASP A 52 -2.63 10.17 3.48
C ASP A 52 -2.88 8.93 2.62
N PHE A 53 -3.05 7.77 3.28
CA PHE A 53 -3.32 6.49 2.64
C PHE A 53 -4.44 5.75 3.38
N VAL A 54 -5.36 5.16 2.63
CA VAL A 54 -6.40 4.26 3.16
C VAL A 54 -6.34 2.94 2.40
N ASN A 55 -6.13 1.84 3.14
CA ASN A 55 -6.19 0.48 2.63
C ASN A 55 -7.59 -0.08 2.89
N ILE A 56 -8.37 -0.27 1.84
CA ILE A 56 -9.68 -0.93 1.92
C ILE A 56 -9.43 -2.42 2.11
N ALA A 57 -9.77 -2.92 3.29
CA ALA A 57 -9.57 -4.28 3.75
C ALA A 57 -10.91 -5.05 3.71
N PHE A 58 -11.05 -6.16 2.98
CA PHE A 58 -10.04 -6.85 2.17
C PHE A 58 -10.64 -7.46 0.88
N LEU A 59 -9.76 -7.91 -0.02
CA LEU A 59 -10.03 -9.00 -0.95
C LEU A 59 -9.46 -10.33 -0.38
N PRO A 60 -10.19 -11.04 0.50
CA PRO A 60 -9.69 -12.24 1.19
C PRO A 60 -9.86 -13.54 0.38
N THR A 61 -10.50 -13.51 -0.78
CA THR A 61 -10.71 -14.71 -1.61
C THR A 61 -10.30 -14.41 -3.04
N PHE A 62 -9.30 -15.10 -3.56
CA PHE A 62 -8.85 -15.02 -4.96
C PHE A 62 -7.84 -16.13 -5.30
N GLY A 63 -7.54 -16.30 -6.60
CA GLY A 63 -6.55 -17.26 -7.08
C GLY A 63 -7.05 -18.71 -7.09
N ASN A 64 -6.29 -19.61 -7.69
CA ASN A 64 -6.67 -21.02 -7.92
C ASN A 64 -8.06 -21.20 -8.59
N GLY A 65 -8.40 -20.33 -9.53
CA GLY A 65 -9.68 -20.38 -10.24
C GLY A 65 -10.92 -20.01 -9.40
N GLN A 66 -10.73 -19.56 -8.16
CA GLN A 66 -11.83 -19.03 -7.33
C GLN A 66 -12.37 -17.73 -7.94
N THR A 67 -13.67 -17.49 -7.81
CA THR A 67 -14.26 -16.17 -8.06
C THR A 67 -13.78 -15.22 -6.97
N PRO A 68 -13.08 -14.12 -7.29
CA PRO A 68 -12.60 -13.24 -6.25
C PRO A 68 -13.75 -12.50 -5.57
N MET A 69 -13.65 -12.36 -4.24
CA MET A 69 -14.71 -11.79 -3.40
C MET A 69 -14.12 -10.86 -2.36
N ILE A 70 -14.65 -9.64 -2.30
CA ILE A 70 -14.34 -8.69 -1.24
C ILE A 70 -15.08 -9.08 0.04
N ASN A 71 -14.59 -8.60 1.18
CA ASN A 71 -15.32 -8.63 2.44
C ASN A 71 -15.10 -7.30 3.16
N LEU A 72 -16.18 -6.54 3.37
CA LEU A 72 -16.17 -5.27 4.09
C LEU A 72 -17.02 -5.34 5.38
N ALA A 73 -16.99 -6.50 6.04
CA ALA A 73 -17.71 -6.79 7.26
C ALA A 73 -19.18 -6.31 7.21
N GLY A 74 -19.52 -5.31 8.03
CA GLY A 74 -20.89 -4.78 8.14
C GLY A 74 -21.20 -3.57 7.26
N HIS A 75 -20.26 -3.11 6.42
CA HIS A 75 -20.45 -1.87 5.64
C HIS A 75 -21.37 -2.05 4.43
N CYS A 76 -21.23 -3.15 3.71
CA CYS A 76 -22.03 -3.45 2.53
C CYS A 76 -21.95 -4.94 2.17
N ASP A 77 -22.93 -5.41 1.42
CA ASP A 77 -23.00 -6.80 0.95
C ASP A 77 -22.52 -6.93 -0.51
N HIS A 78 -21.47 -7.71 -0.72
CA HIS A 78 -20.91 -7.95 -2.06
C HIS A 78 -21.73 -8.96 -2.87
N TYR A 79 -22.52 -9.84 -2.25
CA TYR A 79 -23.34 -10.82 -2.98
C TYR A 79 -24.46 -10.17 -3.79
N THR A 80 -24.86 -8.96 -3.40
CA THR A 80 -25.95 -8.18 -4.02
C THR A 80 -25.46 -6.97 -4.81
N ASN A 81 -24.15 -6.83 -5.05
CA ASN A 81 -23.50 -5.62 -5.59
C ASN A 81 -23.78 -4.35 -4.74
N GLY A 82 -24.04 -4.52 -3.44
CA GLY A 82 -24.36 -3.42 -2.51
C GLY A 82 -23.20 -2.47 -2.22
N CYS A 83 -21.97 -2.88 -2.54
CA CYS A 83 -20.76 -2.08 -2.31
C CYS A 83 -20.44 -1.06 -3.41
N THR A 84 -21.25 -0.98 -4.47
CA THR A 84 -21.02 -0.02 -5.56
C THR A 84 -21.13 1.44 -5.12
N GLY A 85 -21.86 1.70 -4.03
CA GLY A 85 -21.96 3.03 -3.41
C GLY A 85 -20.62 3.57 -2.90
N LEU A 86 -19.63 2.72 -2.61
CA LEU A 86 -18.30 3.18 -2.17
C LEU A 86 -17.59 4.05 -3.21
N SER A 87 -18.02 4.03 -4.48
CA SER A 87 -17.42 4.88 -5.53
C SER A 87 -17.39 6.36 -5.13
N SER A 88 -18.46 6.89 -4.54
CA SER A 88 -18.52 8.29 -4.11
C SER A 88 -17.52 8.60 -3.00
N ASP A 89 -17.35 7.68 -2.08
CA ASP A 89 -16.48 7.84 -0.91
C ASP A 89 -15.02 7.78 -1.34
N ILE A 90 -14.66 6.81 -2.19
CA ILE A 90 -13.33 6.69 -2.79
C ILE A 90 -12.96 7.99 -3.51
N LYS A 91 -13.84 8.50 -4.38
CA LYS A 91 -13.62 9.76 -5.10
C LYS A 91 -13.49 10.96 -4.15
N SER A 92 -14.24 10.95 -3.04
CA SER A 92 -14.17 12.00 -2.01
C SER A 92 -12.83 11.98 -1.26
N CYS A 93 -12.28 10.80 -0.97
CA CYS A 93 -10.92 10.64 -0.44
C CYS A 93 -9.88 11.15 -1.42
N GLN A 94 -9.95 10.70 -2.68
CA GLN A 94 -9.01 11.07 -3.73
C GLN A 94 -9.01 12.57 -4.02
N ALA A 95 -10.17 13.23 -3.97
CA ALA A 95 -10.28 14.68 -4.11
C ALA A 95 -9.56 15.46 -2.98
N LYS A 96 -9.31 14.82 -1.83
CA LYS A 96 -8.52 15.36 -0.72
C LYS A 96 -7.03 15.04 -0.82
N GLY A 97 -6.60 14.37 -1.90
CA GLY A 97 -5.22 13.93 -2.09
C GLY A 97 -4.88 12.61 -1.41
N ILE A 98 -5.84 11.97 -0.75
CA ILE A 98 -5.67 10.69 -0.05
C ILE A 98 -5.60 9.56 -1.08
N LYS A 99 -4.61 8.68 -0.95
CA LYS A 99 -4.46 7.49 -1.78
C LYS A 99 -5.29 6.36 -1.24
N VAL A 100 -6.13 5.77 -2.10
CA VAL A 100 -7.03 4.68 -1.72
C VAL A 100 -6.61 3.39 -2.44
N MET A 101 -6.19 2.39 -1.66
CA MET A 101 -5.73 1.10 -2.17
C MET A 101 -6.70 -0.02 -1.79
N LEU A 102 -6.74 -1.10 -2.59
CA LEU A 102 -7.37 -2.35 -2.18
C LEU A 102 -6.30 -3.24 -1.53
N SER A 103 -6.56 -3.70 -0.32
CA SER A 103 -5.69 -4.68 0.36
C SER A 103 -6.10 -6.12 0.02
N LEU A 104 -5.11 -6.90 -0.43
CA LEU A 104 -5.27 -8.33 -0.72
C LEU A 104 -4.91 -9.15 0.51
N GLY A 105 -5.71 -10.17 0.81
CA GLY A 105 -5.37 -11.15 1.84
C GLY A 105 -6.00 -10.84 3.19
N GLY A 106 -5.16 -10.53 4.18
CA GLY A 106 -5.48 -10.42 5.60
C GLY A 106 -5.43 -11.75 6.35
N GLY A 107 -5.48 -11.70 7.68
CA GLY A 107 -5.33 -12.87 8.56
C GLY A 107 -6.39 -13.97 8.43
N ALA A 108 -7.46 -13.75 7.67
CA ALA A 108 -8.50 -14.74 7.39
C ALA A 108 -8.94 -14.68 5.92
N GLY A 109 -9.04 -15.83 5.25
CA GLY A 109 -9.46 -15.91 3.84
C GLY A 109 -9.02 -17.19 3.14
N SER A 110 -9.32 -17.26 1.84
CA SER A 110 -8.87 -18.34 0.94
C SER A 110 -8.19 -17.72 -0.28
N TYR A 111 -6.92 -17.37 -0.11
CA TYR A 111 -6.12 -16.74 -1.15
C TYR A 111 -4.77 -17.44 -1.32
N TYR A 112 -4.42 -17.76 -2.56
CA TYR A 112 -3.12 -18.31 -2.95
C TYR A 112 -3.02 -18.34 -4.47
N LEU A 113 -1.79 -18.36 -4.98
CA LEU A 113 -1.51 -18.38 -6.42
C LEU A 113 -0.85 -19.70 -6.78
N ILE A 114 -1.41 -20.41 -7.77
CA ILE A 114 -0.92 -21.75 -8.13
C ILE A 114 0.06 -21.76 -9.32
N SER A 115 0.23 -20.62 -9.99
CA SER A 115 1.17 -20.48 -11.11
C SER A 115 1.37 -19.01 -11.49
N SER A 116 2.41 -18.72 -12.28
CA SER A 116 2.58 -17.40 -12.90
C SER A 116 1.43 -17.01 -13.84
N LYS A 117 0.72 -18.00 -14.41
CA LYS A 117 -0.49 -17.78 -15.23
C LYS A 117 -1.64 -17.31 -14.35
N ASP A 118 -1.86 -17.97 -13.21
CA ASP A 118 -2.87 -17.60 -12.23
C ASP A 118 -2.61 -16.19 -11.68
N ALA A 119 -1.35 -15.87 -11.35
CA ALA A 119 -0.94 -14.51 -10.98
C ALA A 119 -1.28 -13.45 -12.04
N ARG A 120 -1.11 -13.76 -13.33
CA ARG A 120 -1.51 -12.86 -14.43
C ARG A 120 -3.03 -12.72 -14.54
N GLN A 121 -3.78 -13.80 -14.32
CA GLN A 121 -5.25 -13.77 -14.33
C GLN A 121 -5.77 -12.90 -13.19
N VAL A 122 -5.24 -13.07 -11.98
CA VAL A 122 -5.55 -12.21 -10.82
C VAL A 122 -5.17 -10.76 -11.10
N ALA A 123 -3.98 -10.47 -11.65
CA ALA A 123 -3.60 -9.10 -12.01
C ALA A 123 -4.59 -8.45 -13.00
N THR A 124 -5.06 -9.22 -13.99
CA THR A 124 -6.04 -8.75 -14.98
C THR A 124 -7.40 -8.49 -14.34
N TYR A 125 -7.84 -9.36 -13.43
CA TYR A 125 -9.05 -9.15 -12.66
C TYR A 125 -8.97 -7.87 -11.82
N LEU A 126 -7.88 -7.66 -11.08
CA LEU A 126 -7.66 -6.45 -10.27
C LEU A 126 -7.66 -5.19 -11.14
N TRP A 127 -6.96 -5.23 -12.28
CA TRP A 127 -6.93 -4.11 -13.22
C TRP A 127 -8.34 -3.72 -13.69
N ASN A 128 -9.13 -4.70 -14.14
CA ASN A 128 -10.44 -4.46 -14.73
C ASN A 128 -11.54 -4.11 -13.71
N ASN A 129 -11.45 -4.60 -12.48
CA ASN A 129 -12.51 -4.44 -11.49
C ASN A 129 -12.25 -3.34 -10.46
N PHE A 130 -10.98 -2.97 -10.23
CA PHE A 130 -10.62 -2.02 -9.16
C PHE A 130 -9.71 -0.89 -9.62
N LEU A 131 -8.90 -1.08 -10.66
CA LEU A 131 -7.99 -0.05 -11.19
C LEU A 131 -8.56 0.55 -12.49
N GLY A 132 -7.69 0.94 -13.43
CA GLY A 132 -8.05 1.68 -14.66
C GLY A 132 -8.61 0.85 -15.80
N GLY A 133 -8.82 -0.46 -15.62
CA GLY A 133 -9.47 -1.31 -16.61
C GLY A 133 -11.00 -1.18 -16.59
N GLN A 134 -11.67 -2.03 -17.36
CA GLN A 134 -13.13 -1.98 -17.53
C GLN A 134 -13.76 -3.33 -17.17
N SER A 135 -14.89 -3.27 -16.48
CA SER A 135 -15.71 -4.43 -16.11
C SER A 135 -17.16 -3.96 -15.95
N ALA A 136 -18.12 -4.81 -16.32
CA ALA A 136 -19.54 -4.50 -16.20
C ALA A 136 -20.04 -4.53 -14.73
N SER A 137 -19.30 -5.19 -13.85
CA SER A 137 -19.70 -5.46 -12.46
C SER A 137 -18.56 -5.16 -11.49
N ARG A 138 -18.08 -3.91 -11.49
CA ARG A 138 -17.02 -3.45 -10.59
C ARG A 138 -17.55 -3.42 -9.14
N PRO A 139 -16.90 -4.09 -8.17
CA PRO A 139 -17.42 -4.18 -6.80
C PRO A 139 -17.60 -2.84 -6.08
N PHE A 140 -16.74 -1.86 -6.36
CA PHE A 140 -16.81 -0.50 -5.81
C PHE A 140 -17.35 0.53 -6.80
N GLY A 141 -18.08 0.08 -7.83
CA GLY A 141 -18.56 0.96 -8.89
C GLY A 141 -17.43 1.47 -9.78
N ASP A 142 -17.61 2.67 -10.34
CA ASP A 142 -16.76 3.22 -11.40
C ASP A 142 -15.47 3.90 -10.90
N ALA A 143 -15.27 4.04 -9.58
CA ALA A 143 -14.03 4.58 -9.05
C ALA A 143 -12.83 3.66 -9.37
N ALA A 144 -11.72 4.26 -9.79
CA ALA A 144 -10.45 3.59 -9.95
C ALA A 144 -9.59 3.86 -8.70
N LEU A 145 -9.16 2.79 -8.04
CA LEU A 145 -8.26 2.86 -6.89
C LEU A 145 -6.84 3.28 -7.32
N ASP A 146 -6.10 3.86 -6.40
CA ASP A 146 -4.72 4.32 -6.63
C ASP A 146 -3.71 3.17 -6.67
N GLY A 147 -4.04 2.02 -6.08
CA GLY A 147 -3.11 0.89 -6.01
C GLY A 147 -3.66 -0.36 -5.35
N ILE A 148 -2.75 -1.32 -5.18
CA ILE A 148 -2.98 -2.62 -4.55
C ILE A 148 -1.99 -2.77 -3.41
N ASP A 149 -2.51 -3.08 -2.23
CA ASP A 149 -1.76 -3.39 -1.03
C ASP A 149 -1.69 -4.93 -0.83
N PHE A 150 -0.55 -5.43 -0.37
CA PHE A 150 -0.26 -6.87 -0.28
C PHE A 150 -0.12 -7.28 1.19
N ASP A 151 -1.24 -7.61 1.82
CA ASP A 151 -1.27 -8.13 3.19
C ASP A 151 -1.37 -9.67 3.19
N ILE A 152 -0.29 -10.31 2.75
CA ILE A 152 -0.25 -11.76 2.54
C ILE A 152 0.25 -12.46 3.80
N GLU A 153 -0.68 -12.96 4.61
CA GLU A 153 -0.41 -13.60 5.90
C GLU A 153 -0.55 -15.13 5.87
N GLY A 154 -0.99 -15.71 4.75
CA GLY A 154 -1.23 -17.14 4.60
C GLY A 154 -1.14 -17.66 3.16
N GLY A 155 -1.58 -18.91 2.98
CA GLY A 155 -1.56 -19.58 1.68
C GLY A 155 -0.16 -20.03 1.24
N THR A 156 0.19 -19.78 -0.02
CA THR A 156 1.50 -20.13 -0.61
C THR A 156 2.46 -18.95 -0.56
N ASN A 157 3.77 -19.20 -0.52
CA ASN A 157 4.81 -18.16 -0.68
C ASN A 157 5.22 -17.92 -2.15
N GLN A 158 4.53 -18.52 -3.12
CA GLN A 158 4.89 -18.49 -4.53
C GLN A 158 4.09 -17.45 -5.31
N HIS A 159 4.66 -16.96 -6.42
CA HIS A 159 4.02 -16.13 -7.44
C HIS A 159 3.54 -14.72 -7.04
N TRP A 160 3.69 -14.27 -5.79
CA TRP A 160 3.42 -12.87 -5.41
C TRP A 160 4.26 -11.86 -6.20
N GLY A 161 5.53 -12.19 -6.45
CA GLY A 161 6.38 -11.40 -7.33
C GLY A 161 5.91 -11.39 -8.79
N ASP A 162 5.29 -12.48 -9.28
CA ASP A 162 4.65 -12.48 -10.60
C ASP A 162 3.43 -11.55 -10.61
N LEU A 163 2.58 -11.60 -9.58
CA LEU A 163 1.41 -10.73 -9.46
C LEU A 163 1.83 -9.25 -9.47
N ALA A 164 2.79 -8.87 -8.62
CA ALA A 164 3.33 -7.51 -8.57
C ALA A 164 3.89 -7.06 -9.92
N ARG A 165 4.65 -7.92 -10.62
CA ARG A 165 5.16 -7.63 -11.97
C ARG A 165 4.05 -7.45 -12.99
N ASN A 166 3.01 -8.28 -12.96
CA ASN A 166 1.89 -8.17 -13.90
C ASN A 166 1.08 -6.89 -13.64
N LEU A 167 0.84 -6.51 -12.37
CA LEU A 167 0.20 -5.23 -12.02
C LEU A 167 1.03 -4.02 -12.48
N SER A 168 2.35 -4.05 -12.24
CA SER A 168 3.27 -2.98 -12.67
C SER A 168 3.32 -2.81 -14.19
N ARG A 169 2.95 -3.81 -14.99
CA ARG A 169 2.88 -3.65 -16.46
C ARG A 169 1.72 -2.75 -16.89
N TYR A 170 0.62 -2.70 -16.12
CA TYR A 170 -0.52 -1.85 -16.46
C TYR A 170 -0.24 -0.35 -16.26
N SER A 171 0.73 0.02 -15.41
CA SER A 171 1.17 1.42 -15.29
C SER A 171 2.09 1.87 -16.44
N LYS A 172 2.52 0.96 -17.33
CA LYS A 172 3.60 1.17 -18.32
C LYS A 172 3.15 1.26 -19.78
N ASN A 173 1.87 1.53 -20.07
CA ASN A 173 1.36 1.68 -21.44
C ASN A 173 1.85 2.99 -22.15
N GLY A 174 3.14 3.34 -22.04
CA GLY A 174 3.73 4.55 -22.61
C GLY A 174 5.14 4.47 -23.20
N ASP A 175 6.02 3.50 -22.89
CA ASP A 175 7.32 3.38 -23.58
C ASP A 175 8.04 2.05 -23.29
N ILE A 176 8.49 1.33 -24.33
CA ILE A 176 9.24 0.07 -24.25
C ILE A 176 10.67 0.30 -23.73
N LYS A 177 11.24 1.51 -23.90
CA LYS A 177 12.59 1.84 -23.43
C LYS A 177 12.72 1.76 -21.90
N ASN A 178 11.64 2.08 -21.20
CA ASN A 178 11.54 1.99 -19.75
C ASN A 178 11.49 0.53 -19.23
N LEU A 179 11.21 -0.45 -20.09
CA LEU A 179 11.21 -1.87 -19.71
C LEU A 179 12.65 -2.40 -19.56
N GLU A 180 13.57 -2.00 -20.44
CA GLU A 180 14.98 -2.37 -20.36
C GLU A 180 15.70 -1.65 -19.21
N ASP A 181 15.40 -0.36 -19.00
CA ASP A 181 15.95 0.41 -17.89
C ASP A 181 15.41 -0.08 -16.53
N ALA A 182 14.11 -0.37 -16.44
CA ALA A 182 13.53 -0.97 -15.25
C ALA A 182 14.02 -2.40 -15.01
N TRP A 183 14.26 -3.21 -16.06
CA TRP A 183 14.81 -4.55 -15.88
C TRP A 183 16.25 -4.51 -15.33
N LYS A 184 17.08 -3.59 -15.83
CA LYS A 184 18.45 -3.37 -15.34
C LYS A 184 18.49 -2.79 -13.93
N GLN A 185 17.52 -1.95 -13.55
CA GLN A 185 17.42 -1.37 -12.22
C GLN A 185 16.79 -2.33 -11.18
N TRP A 186 15.88 -3.22 -11.61
CA TRP A 186 15.16 -4.16 -10.75
C TRP A 186 15.99 -5.41 -10.39
N THR A 187 16.99 -5.77 -11.20
CA THR A 187 17.91 -6.88 -10.87
C THR A 187 19.03 -6.48 -9.91
N THR A 188 19.14 -5.19 -9.54
CA THR A 188 20.18 -4.71 -8.61
C THR A 188 19.63 -4.11 -7.31
N ASP A 189 18.43 -3.51 -7.28
CA ASP A 189 17.95 -2.77 -6.11
C ASP A 189 16.44 -2.98 -5.85
N VAL A 190 16.07 -3.69 -4.78
CA VAL A 190 14.73 -3.49 -4.18
C VAL A 190 14.81 -2.23 -3.33
N ASN A 191 14.60 -1.07 -3.94
CA ASN A 191 14.45 0.21 -3.25
C ASN A 191 12.95 0.49 -3.02
N ALA A 192 12.46 0.25 -1.81
CA ALA A 192 11.18 0.80 -1.39
C ALA A 192 11.28 2.33 -1.37
N THR A 193 10.33 3.03 -1.98
CA THR A 193 10.37 4.51 -2.05
C THR A 193 10.03 5.14 -0.69
N LEU A 194 9.27 4.42 0.15
CA LEU A 194 8.90 4.78 1.51
C LEU A 194 8.78 3.51 2.36
N ILE A 195 9.17 3.61 3.63
CA ILE A 195 9.02 2.56 4.63
C ILE A 195 8.10 3.11 5.73
N PHE A 196 7.10 2.33 6.12
CA PHE A 196 6.15 2.68 7.18
C PHE A 196 6.38 1.79 8.41
N LEU A 197 6.19 2.35 9.60
CA LEU A 197 6.10 1.59 10.85
C LEU A 197 4.64 1.16 11.04
N GLY A 198 4.34 -0.13 10.84
CA GLY A 198 3.02 -0.70 11.13
C GLY A 198 2.82 -0.92 12.63
N LEU A 199 1.69 -0.46 13.18
CA LEU A 199 1.35 -0.55 14.60
C LEU A 199 -0.13 -0.87 14.81
N PRO A 200 -0.49 -1.65 15.85
CA PRO A 200 -1.87 -1.73 16.31
C PRO A 200 -2.36 -0.37 16.82
N ALA A 201 -3.56 0.05 16.40
CA ALA A 201 -4.13 1.35 16.82
C ALA A 201 -4.65 1.35 18.27
N SER A 202 -4.94 0.17 18.83
CA SER A 202 -5.32 -0.02 20.24
C SER A 202 -4.79 -1.36 20.78
N PRO A 203 -4.76 -1.56 22.11
CA PRO A 203 -4.38 -2.84 22.71
C PRO A 203 -5.23 -4.03 22.24
N GLU A 204 -6.48 -3.79 21.88
CA GLU A 204 -7.44 -4.82 21.43
C GLU A 204 -7.27 -5.17 19.95
N ALA A 205 -6.60 -4.32 19.17
CA ALA A 205 -6.43 -4.49 17.73
C ALA A 205 -5.46 -5.62 17.36
N ALA A 206 -4.60 -6.06 18.29
CA ALA A 206 -3.67 -7.16 18.09
C ALA A 206 -3.35 -7.87 19.41
N GLY A 207 -2.95 -9.15 19.36
CA GLY A 207 -2.58 -9.90 20.56
C GLY A 207 -1.33 -9.35 21.29
N SER A 208 -0.49 -8.56 20.61
CA SER A 208 0.66 -7.86 21.19
C SER A 208 1.16 -6.74 20.25
N GLY A 209 2.11 -5.92 20.70
CA GLY A 209 2.79 -4.94 19.84
C GLY A 209 2.21 -3.51 19.86
N PHE A 210 1.14 -3.26 20.63
CA PHE A 210 0.65 -1.90 20.87
C PHE A 210 1.70 -1.07 21.61
N ILE A 211 1.92 0.16 21.14
CA ILE A 211 2.83 1.13 21.76
C ILE A 211 2.00 2.35 22.18
N PRO A 212 2.01 2.75 23.47
CA PRO A 212 1.33 3.96 23.92
C PRO A 212 1.81 5.19 23.14
N VAL A 213 0.90 6.13 22.86
CA VAL A 213 1.21 7.35 22.09
C VAL A 213 2.36 8.14 22.70
N SER A 214 2.47 8.18 24.03
CA SER A 214 3.59 8.83 24.73
C SER A 214 4.94 8.22 24.37
N ASP A 215 5.03 6.89 24.31
CA ASP A 215 6.26 6.18 24.02
C ASP A 215 6.59 6.20 22.52
N LEU A 216 5.56 6.09 21.67
CA LEU A 216 5.69 6.24 20.22
C LEU A 216 6.30 7.60 19.87
N THR A 217 5.76 8.68 20.44
CA THR A 217 6.19 10.06 20.11
C THR A 217 7.53 10.45 20.74
N SER A 218 7.80 10.00 21.97
CA SER A 218 9.02 10.41 22.71
C SER A 218 10.23 9.49 22.49
N GLN A 219 10.02 8.21 22.15
CA GLN A 219 11.11 7.23 22.09
C GLN A 219 11.27 6.63 20.68
N VAL A 220 10.18 6.17 20.07
CA VAL A 220 10.24 5.39 18.82
C VAL A 220 10.42 6.28 17.59
N LEU A 221 9.53 7.27 17.38
CA LEU A 221 9.59 8.15 16.21
C LEU A 221 10.92 8.90 16.08
N PRO A 222 11.52 9.44 17.16
CA PRO A 222 12.84 10.06 17.08
C PRO A 222 13.94 9.09 16.66
N ALA A 223 13.87 7.82 17.08
CA ALA A 223 14.89 6.83 16.74
C ALA A 223 14.86 6.42 15.27
N ILE A 224 13.67 6.29 14.67
CA ILE A 224 13.52 5.80 13.30
C ILE A 224 13.64 6.88 12.22
N LYS A 225 13.45 8.16 12.57
CA LYS A 225 13.58 9.30 11.63
C LYS A 225 15.03 9.64 11.26
N VAL A 226 16.00 9.10 12.00
CA VAL A 226 17.44 9.39 11.85
C VAL A 226 18.15 8.31 11.02
N LEU A 227 17.44 7.24 10.66
CA LEU A 227 17.88 6.21 9.72
C LEU A 227 17.72 6.69 8.27
#